data_AF-R5M5P2-F1
#
_entry.id   AF-R5M5P2-F1
#
_cell.length_a   1.000
_cell.length_b   1.000
_cell.length_c   1.000
_cell.angle_alpha   90.00
_cell.angle_beta   90.00
_cell.angle_gamma   90.00
#
_symmetry.space_group_name_H-M   'P 1'
#
loop_
_entity.id
_entity.type
_entity.pdbx_description
1 polymer ?
#
loop_
_entity_poly.entity_id
_entity_poly.type
_entity_poly.pdbx_seq_one_letter_code
_entity_poly.pdbx_strand_id
1 'polypeptide(L)'
;MRQEEIVNEIIKKCGNAEIIPSMGWHFMYNGRNFFYITGKDDGMIRFCIPHLVKADGYDVTQLSEAINDTNRSVKFIKVVKLDCGSVSLNYDHKTSPDETAADIVSHIITALDFASAYLLNKLKRK
;
A
#
# COMPACT_ATOMS: atom_id res chain seq x y z
N MET A 1 17.82 -7.98 3.39
CA MET A 1 17.61 -7.46 2.02
C MET A 1 17.90 -5.98 2.04
N ARG A 2 18.70 -5.45 1.09
CA ARG A 2 19.07 -4.03 1.07
C ARG A 2 17.96 -3.19 0.45
N GLN A 3 17.81 -1.96 0.93
CA GLN A 3 16.85 -0.99 0.39
C GLN A 3 17.01 -0.77 -1.13
N GLU A 4 18.25 -0.71 -1.60
CA GLU A 4 18.57 -0.53 -3.03
C GLU A 4 17.97 -1.66 -3.90
N GLU A 5 17.94 -2.90 -3.40
CA GLU A 5 17.37 -4.04 -4.12
C GLU A 5 15.86 -3.88 -4.29
N ILE A 6 15.17 -3.39 -3.25
CA ILE A 6 13.73 -3.07 -3.30
C ILE A 6 13.47 -1.95 -4.30
N VAL A 7 14.21 -0.85 -4.22
CA VAL A 7 14.02 0.32 -5.09
C VAL A 7 14.27 -0.03 -6.55
N ASN A 8 15.29 -0.84 -6.85
CA ASN A 8 15.57 -1.29 -8.21
C ASN A 8 14.42 -2.13 -8.78
N GLU A 9 13.82 -3.01 -7.99
CA GLU A 9 12.66 -3.79 -8.43
C GLU A 9 11.38 -2.94 -8.57
N ILE A 10 11.21 -1.89 -7.75
CA ILE A 10 10.16 -0.88 -7.95
C ILE A 10 10.36 -0.19 -9.31
N ILE A 11 11.56 0.35 -9.59
CA ILE A 11 11.85 1.05 -10.84
C ILE A 11 11.64 0.12 -12.04
N LYS A 12 12.08 -1.14 -11.95
CA LYS A 12 11.91 -2.13 -13.01
C LYS A 12 10.43 -2.44 -13.28
N LYS A 13 9.58 -2.49 -12.25
CA LYS A 13 8.15 -2.82 -12.37
C LYS A 13 7.29 -1.61 -12.70
N CYS A 14 7.62 -0.43 -12.18
CA CYS A 14 6.79 0.78 -12.20
C CYS A 14 7.35 1.90 -13.07
N GLY A 15 8.58 1.77 -13.57
CA GLY A 15 9.26 2.72 -14.45
C GLY A 15 9.99 3.85 -13.70
N ASN A 16 9.51 4.26 -12.53
CA ASN A 16 10.16 5.29 -11.71
C ASN A 16 10.01 5.03 -10.20
N ALA A 17 10.87 5.68 -9.43
CA ALA A 17 10.74 5.85 -7.99
C ALA A 17 11.45 7.16 -7.58
N GLU A 18 10.73 8.04 -6.91
CA GLU A 18 11.23 9.35 -6.47
C GLU A 18 11.46 9.33 -4.96
N ILE A 19 12.65 9.75 -4.52
CA ILE A 19 12.96 9.83 -3.10
C ILE A 19 12.22 11.02 -2.47
N ILE A 20 11.50 10.74 -1.39
CA ILE A 20 10.85 11.73 -0.53
C ILE A 20 11.63 11.78 0.79
N PRO A 21 12.42 12.84 1.03
CA PRO A 21 13.23 12.98 2.23
C PRO A 21 12.40 12.73 3.49
N SER A 22 12.99 12.02 4.47
CA SER A 22 12.36 11.62 5.75
C SER A 22 11.21 10.61 5.69
N MET A 23 10.78 10.16 4.50
CA MET A 23 9.68 9.19 4.35
C MET A 23 10.10 7.90 3.63
N GLY A 24 10.75 8.00 2.47
CA GLY A 24 11.11 6.84 1.66
C GLY A 24 11.00 7.15 0.18
N TRP A 25 10.37 6.26 -0.60
CA TRP A 25 10.27 6.36 -2.05
C TRP A 25 8.81 6.39 -2.49
N HIS A 26 8.46 7.40 -3.29
CA HIS A 26 7.18 7.52 -3.98
C HIS A 26 7.28 6.90 -5.38
N PHE A 27 6.21 6.24 -5.84
CA PHE A 27 6.10 5.78 -7.21
C PHE A 27 4.64 5.63 -7.62
N MET A 28 4.38 5.55 -8.92
CA MET A 28 3.03 5.33 -9.44
C MET A 28 2.85 3.90 -9.93
N TYR A 29 1.69 3.31 -9.65
CA TYR A 29 1.27 2.04 -10.23
C TYR A 29 -0.23 2.07 -10.50
N ASN A 30 -0.65 1.72 -11.72
CA ASN A 30 -2.05 1.75 -12.16
C ASN A 30 -2.79 3.07 -11.82
N GLY A 31 -2.11 4.20 -11.98
CA GLY A 31 -2.66 5.54 -11.71
C GLY A 31 -2.83 5.90 -10.22
N ARG A 32 -2.25 5.10 -9.31
CA ARG A 32 -2.32 5.33 -7.86
C ARG A 32 -0.93 5.67 -7.31
N ASN A 33 -0.91 6.50 -6.26
CA ASN A 33 0.29 6.85 -5.54
C ASN A 33 0.64 5.76 -4.53
N PHE A 34 1.84 5.21 -4.65
CA PHE A 34 2.41 4.27 -3.70
C PHE A 34 3.61 4.89 -3.00
N PHE A 35 3.86 4.43 -1.79
CA PHE A 35 5.07 4.71 -1.04
C PHE A 35 5.70 3.41 -0.57
N TYR A 36 7.02 3.29 -0.75
CA TYR A 36 7.87 2.40 0.03
C TYR A 36 8.50 3.22 1.16
N ILE A 37 8.11 2.95 2.40
CA ILE A 37 8.52 3.71 3.58
C ILE A 37 9.79 3.07 4.18
N THR A 38 10.84 3.87 4.34
CA THR A 38 12.11 3.41 4.90
C THR A 38 12.11 3.65 6.41
N GLY A 39 11.87 2.58 7.18
CA GLY A 39 11.95 2.60 8.63
C GLY A 39 13.38 2.45 9.16
N LYS A 40 13.55 2.57 10.48
CA LYS A 40 14.83 2.29 11.17
C LYS A 40 15.07 0.79 11.41
N ASP A 41 14.13 -0.06 11.03
CA ASP A 41 14.11 -1.48 11.39
C ASP A 41 14.53 -2.30 10.17
N ASP A 42 15.76 -2.81 10.19
CA ASP A 42 16.48 -3.37 9.03
C ASP A 42 15.84 -4.63 8.42
N GLY A 43 14.77 -5.17 9.04
CA GLY A 43 14.04 -6.34 8.58
C GLY A 43 12.58 -6.12 8.18
N MET A 44 12.09 -4.88 8.21
CA MET A 44 10.68 -4.57 7.91
C MET A 44 10.57 -3.73 6.63
N ILE A 45 9.82 -4.25 5.66
CA ILE A 45 9.43 -3.55 4.44
C ILE A 45 8.00 -3.04 4.62
N ARG A 46 7.78 -1.75 4.39
CA ARG A 46 6.46 -1.13 4.46
C ARG A 46 6.09 -0.46 3.15
N PHE A 47 4.95 -0.84 2.58
CA PHE A 47 4.36 -0.14 1.45
C PHE A 47 2.99 0.40 1.83
N CYS A 48 2.60 1.53 1.25
CA CYS A 48 1.25 2.03 1.41
C CYS A 48 0.72 2.77 0.18
N ILE A 49 -0.61 2.84 0.11
CA ILE A 49 -1.34 3.81 -0.70
C ILE A 49 -1.94 4.80 0.31
N PRO A 50 -1.37 6.00 0.50
CA PRO A 50 -1.75 6.88 1.63
C PRO A 50 -3.10 7.57 1.43
N HIS A 51 -3.48 7.86 0.18
CA HIS A 51 -4.65 8.67 -0.15
C HIS A 51 -5.50 8.05 -1.24
N LEU A 52 -6.07 6.87 -0.99
CA LEU A 52 -6.89 6.19 -2.00
C LEU A 52 -8.21 6.94 -2.25
N VAL A 53 -8.90 7.33 -1.17
CA VAL A 53 -10.15 8.11 -1.21
C VAL A 53 -10.23 9.07 -0.02
N LYS A 54 -11.11 10.07 -0.13
CA LYS A 54 -11.53 10.92 0.99
C LYS A 54 -12.78 10.32 1.64
N ALA A 55 -12.78 10.30 2.97
CA ALA A 55 -13.82 9.68 3.79
C ALA A 55 -15.11 10.51 3.86
N ASP A 56 -15.01 11.83 3.70
CA ASP A 56 -16.14 12.77 3.71
C ASP A 56 -17.12 12.59 2.54
N GLY A 57 -16.67 11.96 1.45
CA GLY A 57 -17.51 11.60 0.31
C GLY A 57 -18.42 10.39 0.54
N TYR A 58 -18.41 9.78 1.72
CA TYR A 58 -19.16 8.56 2.02
C TYR A 58 -19.92 8.65 3.35
N ASP A 59 -21.04 7.94 3.44
CA ASP A 59 -21.68 7.69 4.71
C ASP A 59 -20.72 6.95 5.67
N VAL A 60 -20.75 7.34 6.95
CA VAL A 60 -19.82 6.80 7.96
C VAL A 60 -19.98 5.30 8.15
N THR A 61 -21.21 4.79 8.10
CA THR A 61 -21.50 3.36 8.25
C THR A 61 -21.05 2.61 7.01
N GLN A 62 -21.39 3.10 5.81
CA GLN A 62 -20.96 2.53 4.54
C GLN A 62 -19.43 2.42 4.45
N LEU A 63 -18.73 3.50 4.80
CA LEU A 63 -17.27 3.53 4.78
C LEU A 63 -16.67 2.53 5.76
N SER A 64 -17.21 2.48 6.98
CA SER A 64 -16.73 1.58 8.03
C SER A 64 -16.95 0.11 7.66
N GLU A 65 -18.11 -0.23 7.08
CA GLU A 65 -18.39 -1.57 6.55
C GLU A 65 -17.38 -1.98 5.46
N ALA A 66 -17.14 -1.10 4.48
CA ALA A 66 -16.23 -1.39 3.37
C ALA A 66 -14.78 -1.56 3.85
N ILE A 67 -14.32 -0.73 4.79
CA ILE A 67 -13.00 -0.85 5.42
C ILE A 67 -12.88 -2.18 6.17
N ASN A 68 -13.86 -2.51 7.01
CA ASN A 68 -13.84 -3.73 7.83
C ASN A 68 -13.88 -5.00 6.96
N ASP A 69 -14.71 -4.99 5.92
CA ASP A 69 -14.81 -6.09 4.98
C ASP A 69 -13.51 -6.29 4.18
N THR A 70 -12.88 -5.20 3.73
CA THR A 70 -11.58 -5.27 3.04
C THR A 70 -10.49 -5.81 3.97
N ASN A 71 -10.41 -5.32 5.22
CA ASN A 71 -9.47 -5.80 6.23
C ASN A 71 -9.64 -7.30 6.56
N ARG A 72 -10.87 -7.83 6.48
CA ARG A 72 -11.15 -9.26 6.72
C ARG A 72 -10.88 -10.12 5.48
N SER A 73 -11.13 -9.58 4.29
CA SER A 73 -11.14 -10.36 3.04
C SER A 73 -9.80 -10.37 2.32
N VAL A 74 -8.98 -9.32 2.48
CA VAL A 74 -7.69 -9.21 1.78
C VAL A 74 -6.55 -9.42 2.77
N LYS A 75 -5.83 -10.54 2.61
CA LYS A 75 -4.73 -10.91 3.51
C LYS A 75 -3.61 -9.87 3.49
N PHE A 76 -2.99 -9.68 4.66
CA PHE A 76 -1.82 -8.81 4.89
C PHE A 76 -2.06 -7.31 4.72
N ILE A 77 -3.21 -6.90 4.20
CA ILE A 77 -3.56 -5.50 4.00
C ILE A 77 -4.24 -4.94 5.25
N LYS A 78 -3.82 -3.75 5.63
CA LYS A 78 -4.47 -2.93 6.65
C LYS A 78 -4.98 -1.62 6.06
N VAL A 79 -6.30 -1.52 5.98
CA VAL A 79 -7.04 -0.32 5.59
C VAL A 79 -7.37 0.49 6.83
N VAL A 80 -7.03 1.78 6.81
CA VAL A 80 -7.28 2.72 7.92
C VAL A 80 -7.79 4.05 7.40
N LYS A 81 -8.71 4.67 8.15
CA LYS A 81 -9.01 6.09 8.00
C LYS A 81 -7.97 6.88 8.79
N LEU A 82 -7.26 7.79 8.12
CA LEU A 82 -6.31 8.73 8.71
C LEU A 82 -7.04 9.94 9.31
N ASP A 83 -6.41 10.61 10.25
CA ASP A 83 -6.95 11.81 10.93
C ASP A 83 -7.28 12.95 9.94
N CYS A 84 -6.55 13.03 8.82
CA CYS A 84 -6.81 13.99 7.74
C CYS A 84 -8.02 13.62 6.86
N GLY A 85 -8.83 12.65 7.29
CA GLY A 85 -10.04 12.21 6.60
C GLY A 85 -9.78 11.39 5.35
N SER A 86 -8.57 10.89 5.12
CA SER A 86 -8.25 10.04 3.96
C SER A 86 -8.20 8.57 4.35
N VAL A 87 -8.51 7.67 3.40
CA VAL A 87 -8.36 6.23 3.59
C VAL A 87 -7.04 5.76 2.98
N SER A 88 -6.26 5.07 3.81
CA SER A 88 -4.95 4.50 3.46
C SER A 88 -4.99 2.97 3.50
N LEU A 89 -4.23 2.34 2.60
CA LEU A 89 -3.96 0.91 2.60
C LEU A 89 -2.48 0.70 2.90
N ASN A 90 -2.17 -0.21 3.82
CA ASN A 90 -0.81 -0.47 4.28
C ASN A 90 -0.51 -1.96 4.17
N TYR A 91 0.74 -2.28 3.84
CA TYR A 91 1.31 -3.62 3.84
C TYR A 91 2.63 -3.57 4.59
N ASP A 92 2.75 -4.34 5.66
CA ASP A 92 3.98 -4.54 6.41
C ASP A 92 4.48 -5.97 6.19
N HIS A 93 5.72 -6.12 5.74
CA HIS A 93 6.35 -7.40 5.46
C HIS A 93 7.64 -7.54 6.27
N LYS A 94 7.78 -8.65 7.00
CA LYS A 94 9.04 -8.99 7.67
C LYS A 94 9.87 -9.86 6.74
N THR A 95 11.06 -9.41 6.37
CA THR A 95 11.92 -10.13 5.43
C THR A 95 12.44 -11.45 6.00
N SER A 96 12.47 -12.49 5.18
CA SER A 96 13.14 -13.77 5.45
C SER A 96 14.38 -13.94 4.54
N PRO A 97 15.40 -14.71 4.96
CA PRO A 97 16.59 -14.98 4.13
C PRO A 97 16.29 -15.64 2.77
N ASP A 98 15.20 -16.40 2.68
CA ASP A 98 14.85 -17.18 1.47
C ASP A 98 14.03 -16.39 0.45
N GLU A 99 13.72 -15.12 0.73
CA GLU A 99 12.90 -14.28 -0.15
C GLU A 99 13.75 -13.37 -1.05
N THR A 100 13.28 -13.16 -2.27
CA THR A 100 13.91 -12.20 -3.20
C THR A 100 13.19 -10.86 -3.22
N ALA A 101 13.91 -9.78 -3.52
CA ALA A 101 13.32 -8.45 -3.65
C ALA A 101 12.24 -8.43 -4.75
N ALA A 102 12.48 -9.13 -5.86
CA ALA A 102 11.55 -9.22 -6.98
C ALA A 102 10.21 -9.83 -6.55
N ASP A 103 10.24 -10.94 -5.82
CA ASP A 103 9.03 -11.62 -5.35
C ASP A 103 8.25 -10.77 -4.34
N ILE A 104 8.96 -10.20 -3.35
CA ILE A 104 8.34 -9.35 -2.33
C ILE A 104 7.70 -8.11 -2.96
N VAL A 105 8.45 -7.36 -3.77
CA VAL A 105 7.96 -6.12 -4.39
C VAL A 105 6.75 -6.40 -5.29
N SER A 106 6.84 -7.46 -6.11
CA SER A 106 5.75 -7.84 -7.00
C SER A 106 4.51 -8.24 -6.20
N HIS A 107 4.67 -9.06 -5.16
CA HIS A 107 3.57 -9.50 -4.29
C HIS A 107 2.88 -8.32 -3.59
N ILE A 108 3.65 -7.46 -2.93
CA ILE A 108 3.12 -6.34 -2.16
C ILE A 108 2.35 -5.36 -3.05
N ILE A 109 2.93 -4.98 -4.20
CA ILE A 109 2.27 -4.04 -5.13
C ILE A 109 0.96 -4.66 -5.66
N THR A 110 0.98 -5.93 -6.06
CA THR A 110 -0.23 -6.61 -6.54
C THR A 110 -1.30 -6.74 -5.46
N ALA A 111 -0.91 -7.05 -4.21
CA ALA A 111 -1.84 -7.14 -3.08
C ALA A 111 -2.50 -5.78 -2.77
N LEU A 112 -1.71 -4.70 -2.73
CA LEU A 112 -2.20 -3.34 -2.52
C LEU A 112 -3.09 -2.87 -3.68
N ASP A 113 -2.72 -3.15 -4.93
CA ASP A 113 -3.51 -2.80 -6.11
C ASP A 113 -4.87 -3.53 -6.09
N PHE A 114 -4.87 -4.83 -5.82
CA PHE A 114 -6.08 -5.62 -5.66
C PHE A 114 -6.97 -5.08 -4.53
N ALA A 115 -6.40 -4.84 -3.35
CA ALA A 115 -7.14 -4.32 -2.20
C ALA A 115 -7.76 -2.95 -2.48
N SER A 116 -7.03 -2.09 -3.21
CA SER A 116 -7.53 -0.78 -3.60
C SER A 116 -8.75 -0.90 -4.52
N ALA A 117 -8.70 -1.79 -5.50
CA ALA A 117 -9.82 -2.06 -6.40
C ALA A 117 -11.01 -2.69 -5.65
N TYR A 118 -10.74 -3.63 -4.74
CA TYR A 118 -11.74 -4.28 -3.90
C TYR A 118 -12.52 -3.25 -3.07
N LEU A 119 -11.81 -2.38 -2.36
CA LEU A 119 -12.41 -1.32 -1.53
C LEU A 119 -13.23 -0.34 -2.38
N LEU A 120 -12.66 0.15 -3.49
CA LEU A 120 -13.36 1.08 -4.38
C LEU A 120 -14.64 0.47 -4.96
N ASN A 121 -14.62 -0.82 -5.31
CA ASN A 121 -15.82 -1.51 -5.80
C ASN A 121 -16.89 -1.64 -4.72
N LYS A 122 -16.53 -1.86 -3.46
CA LYS A 122 -17.47 -1.88 -2.33
C LYS A 122 -18.09 -0.51 -2.07
N LEU A 123 -17.30 0.56 -2.21
CA LEU A 123 -17.77 1.93 -2.05
C LEU A 123 -18.67 2.41 -3.21
N LYS A 124 -18.47 1.89 -4.43
CA LYS A 124 -19.33 2.19 -5.60
C LYS A 124 -20.65 1.41 -5.63
N ARG A 125 -20.68 0.22 -5.02
CA ARG A 125 -21.87 -0.62 -4.97
C ARG A 125 -22.76 -0.16 -3.81
N LYS A 126 -23.48 0.94 -4.00
CA LYS A 126 -24.73 1.31 -3.30
C LYS A 126 -25.19 2.67 -3.84
#